data_AF-A0A349JTQ6-F1
#
_entry.id   AF-A0A349JTQ6-F1
#
_cell.length_a   1.000
_cell.length_b   1.000
_cell.length_c   1.000
_cell.angle_alpha   90.00
_cell.angle_beta   90.00
_cell.angle_gamma   90.00
#
_symmetry.space_group_name_H-M   'P 1'
#
loop_
_entity.id
_entity.type
_entity.pdbx_description
1 polymer ?
#
loop_
_entity_poly.entity_id
_entity_poly.type
_entity_poly.pdbx_seq_one_letter_code
_entity_poly.pdbx_strand_id
1 'polypeptide(L)'
;MTHISNRGLLTPKRGLFVTSAADGSTTFAAYTSDGSLALRRTEVGSLVPGSLAGFAVLDADPFAVEAPCLPDVRVQATWVTRCLAWSRST
;
A
#
# COMPACT_ATOMS: atom_id res chain seq x y z
N MET A 1 -18.48 35.15 10.58
CA MET A 1 -17.03 34.95 10.39
C MET A 1 -16.45 34.41 11.69
N THR A 2 -16.34 33.08 11.84
CA THR A 2 -15.48 32.44 12.85
C THR A 2 -15.05 31.07 12.34
N HIS A 3 -13.74 30.90 12.24
CA HIS A 3 -12.97 29.72 11.83
C HIS A 3 -13.23 28.52 12.75
N ILE A 4 -13.45 27.32 12.20
CA ILE A 4 -13.27 26.06 12.93
C ILE A 4 -11.89 25.51 12.56
N SER A 5 -10.97 25.57 13.54
CA SER A 5 -9.63 25.01 13.44
C SER A 5 -9.68 23.48 13.57
N ASN A 6 -9.46 22.75 12.48
CA ASN A 6 -9.26 21.31 12.51
C ASN A 6 -7.76 20.99 12.71
N ARG A 7 -7.29 20.95 13.96
CA ARG A 7 -6.01 20.32 14.33
C ARG A 7 -6.27 19.06 15.15
N GLY A 8 -6.88 18.07 14.52
CA GLY A 8 -6.81 16.70 15.00
C GLY A 8 -5.46 16.10 14.60
N LEU A 9 -4.58 15.87 15.58
CA LEU A 9 -3.40 15.04 15.43
C LEU A 9 -3.79 13.74 14.72
N LEU A 10 -3.07 13.38 13.66
CA LEU A 10 -3.12 12.04 13.07
C LEU A 10 -2.55 11.06 14.09
N THR A 11 -3.40 10.54 14.98
CA THR A 11 -3.02 9.39 15.81
C THR A 11 -2.82 8.20 14.87
N PRO A 12 -1.67 7.51 14.90
CA PRO A 12 -1.52 6.28 14.12
C PRO A 12 -2.59 5.30 14.59
N LYS A 13 -3.46 4.86 13.67
CA LYS A 13 -4.46 3.84 13.94
C LYS A 13 -3.68 2.60 14.39
N ARG A 14 -3.82 2.22 15.66
CA ARG A 14 -3.28 0.97 16.21
C ARG A 14 -3.93 -0.20 15.45
N GLY A 15 -3.25 -0.67 14.42
CA GLY A 15 -3.53 -1.93 13.75
C GLY A 15 -3.06 -3.09 14.62
N LEU A 16 -3.75 -4.22 14.47
CA LEU A 16 -3.37 -5.52 15.02
C LEU A 16 -1.89 -5.81 14.67
N PHE A 17 -1.00 -5.73 15.66
CA PHE A 17 0.35 -6.26 15.52
C PHE A 17 0.28 -7.78 15.70
N VAL A 18 0.19 -8.52 14.60
CA VAL A 18 0.56 -9.93 14.62
C VAL A 18 2.08 -9.96 14.69
N THR A 19 2.62 -10.21 15.89
CA THR A 19 4.03 -10.58 16.04
C THR A 19 4.19 -11.97 15.43
N SER A 20 4.54 -12.02 14.16
CA SER A 20 5.23 -13.14 13.55
C SER A 20 6.35 -12.58 12.70
N ALA A 21 7.48 -13.26 12.67
CA ALA A 21 8.55 -12.99 11.71
C ALA A 21 8.03 -13.37 10.30
N ALA A 22 7.13 -12.57 9.76
CA ALA A 22 6.68 -12.71 8.39
C ALA A 22 7.84 -12.29 7.49
N ASP A 23 8.19 -13.16 6.54
CA ASP A 23 9.09 -12.78 5.45
C ASP A 23 8.40 -11.73 4.55
N GLY A 24 9.18 -11.05 3.71
CA GLY A 24 8.69 -9.98 2.84
C GLY A 24 7.49 -10.39 1.97
N SER A 25 7.42 -11.65 1.53
CA SER A 25 6.31 -12.18 0.72
C SER A 25 5.01 -12.23 1.51
N THR A 26 5.07 -12.74 2.74
CA THR A 26 3.90 -12.81 3.63
C THR A 26 3.40 -11.40 3.97
N THR A 27 4.31 -10.46 4.29
CA THR A 27 3.92 -9.07 4.55
C THR A 27 3.34 -8.40 3.31
N PHE A 28 3.92 -8.61 2.12
CA PHE A 28 3.40 -8.04 0.88
C PHE A 28 1.98 -8.55 0.55
N ALA A 29 1.72 -9.85 0.74
CA ALA A 29 0.39 -10.44 0.58
C ALA A 29 -0.64 -9.79 1.52
N ALA A 30 -0.26 -9.52 2.78
CA ALA A 30 -1.10 -8.84 3.77
C ALA A 30 -1.61 -7.46 3.30
N TYR A 31 -0.79 -6.71 2.55
CA TYR A 31 -1.15 -5.41 1.99
C TYR A 31 -1.83 -5.48 0.61
N THR A 32 -1.92 -6.67 0.00
CA THR A 32 -2.45 -6.87 -1.36
C THR A 32 -3.58 -7.89 -1.38
N SER A 33 -3.30 -9.15 -1.72
CA SER A 33 -4.31 -10.21 -1.89
C SER A 33 -5.06 -10.54 -0.59
N ASP A 34 -4.37 -10.58 0.54
CA ASP A 34 -5.00 -10.93 1.81
C ASP A 34 -5.79 -9.72 2.35
N GLY A 35 -5.31 -8.51 2.07
CA GLY A 35 -6.05 -7.28 2.34
C GLY A 35 -7.35 -7.19 1.52
N SER A 36 -7.33 -7.56 0.24
CA SER A 36 -8.54 -7.59 -0.59
C SER A 36 -9.52 -8.65 -0.10
N LEU A 37 -9.02 -9.83 0.29
CA LEU A 37 -9.81 -10.88 0.92
C LEU A 37 -10.47 -10.41 2.22
N ALA A 38 -9.72 -9.76 3.11
CA ALA A 38 -10.24 -9.21 4.37
C ALA A 38 -11.35 -8.18 4.15
N LEU A 39 -11.26 -7.41 3.05
CA LEU A 39 -12.28 -6.44 2.63
C LEU A 39 -13.40 -7.06 1.78
N ARG A 40 -13.37 -8.37 1.52
CA ARG A 40 -14.30 -9.10 0.63
C ARG A 40 -14.37 -8.48 -0.77
N ARG A 41 -13.25 -7.99 -1.28
CA ARG A 41 -13.09 -7.46 -2.63
C ARG A 41 -12.34 -8.49 -3.47
N THR A 42 -12.99 -9.02 -4.49
CA THR A 42 -12.41 -10.06 -5.37
C THR A 42 -11.78 -9.47 -6.64
N GLU A 43 -12.07 -8.21 -6.91
CA GLU A 43 -11.64 -7.51 -8.11
C GLU A 43 -10.36 -6.68 -7.91
N VAL A 44 -9.73 -6.72 -6.73
CA VAL A 44 -8.47 -6.00 -6.41
C VAL A 44 -7.48 -6.91 -5.66
N GLY A 45 -6.23 -6.47 -5.53
CA GLY A 45 -5.20 -7.16 -4.76
C GLY A 45 -4.31 -8.11 -5.57
N SER A 46 -4.64 -8.36 -6.84
CA SER A 46 -3.85 -9.19 -7.77
C SER A 46 -3.80 -8.57 -9.17
N LEU A 47 -2.70 -8.79 -9.90
CA LEU A 47 -2.52 -8.37 -11.30
C LEU A 47 -2.78 -9.52 -12.25
N VAL A 48 -4.07 -9.84 -12.44
CA VAL A 48 -4.54 -10.87 -13.38
C VAL A 48 -5.64 -10.30 -14.29
N PRO A 49 -5.83 -10.85 -15.51
CA PRO A 49 -6.95 -10.44 -16.35
C PRO A 49 -8.29 -10.54 -15.62
N GLY A 50 -9.12 -9.49 -15.72
CA GLY A 50 -10.41 -9.41 -15.05
C GLY A 50 -10.40 -8.64 -13.72
N SER A 51 -9.24 -8.46 -13.08
CA SER A 51 -9.10 -7.57 -11.92
C SER A 51 -9.03 -6.09 -12.32
N LEU A 52 -9.42 -5.19 -11.41
CA LEU A 52 -9.19 -3.76 -11.56
C LEU A 52 -7.68 -3.49 -11.61
N ALA A 53 -7.28 -2.67 -12.57
CA ALA A 53 -5.89 -2.26 -12.76
C ALA A 53 -5.49 -1.22 -11.68
N GLY A 54 -5.33 -1.71 -10.44
CA GLY A 54 -4.81 -0.96 -9.30
C GLY A 54 -3.42 -1.46 -8.95
N PHE A 55 -2.39 -0.61 -9.10
CA PHE A 55 -1.01 -0.94 -8.75
C PHE A 55 -0.18 0.28 -8.42
N ALA A 56 0.91 0.05 -7.68
CA ALA A 56 1.96 1.03 -7.44
C ALA A 56 3.25 0.57 -8.13
N VAL A 57 3.99 1.51 -8.69
CA VAL A 57 5.35 1.30 -9.20
C VAL A 57 6.31 1.76 -8.11
N LEU A 58 7.29 0.93 -7.76
CA LEU A 58 8.28 1.20 -6.72
C LEU A 58 9.65 1.50 -7.35
N ASP A 59 10.50 2.24 -6.65
CA ASP A 59 11.85 2.58 -7.10
C ASP A 59 12.90 1.50 -6.82
N ALA A 60 12.54 0.51 -6.02
CA ALA A 60 13.32 -0.69 -5.74
C ALA A 60 12.39 -1.89 -5.58
N ASP A 61 12.93 -3.09 -5.81
CA ASP A 61 12.23 -4.35 -5.56
C ASP A 61 12.16 -4.61 -4.04
N PRO A 62 10.96 -4.60 -3.43
CA PRO A 62 10.81 -4.82 -1.99
C PRO A 62 11.21 -6.23 -1.54
N PHE A 63 11.39 -7.19 -2.46
CA PHE A 63 11.85 -8.55 -2.13
C PHE A 63 13.36 -8.71 -2.21
N ALA A 64 14.06 -7.73 -2.80
CA ALA A 64 15.51 -7.74 -2.94
C ALA A 64 16.23 -6.78 -1.97
N VAL A 65 15.50 -5.90 -1.29
CA VAL A 65 16.05 -4.98 -0.28
C VAL A 65 16.07 -5.62 1.11
N GLU A 66 17.11 -5.31 1.88
CA GLU A 66 17.19 -5.70 3.29
C GLU A 66 16.04 -5.08 4.09
N ALA A 67 15.48 -5.84 5.05
CA ALA A 67 14.30 -5.41 5.80
C ALA A 67 14.44 -4.00 6.46
N PRO A 68 15.59 -3.60 7.03
CA PRO A 68 15.77 -2.24 7.55
C PRO A 68 15.69 -1.13 6.50
N CYS A 69 15.89 -1.44 5.22
CA CYS A 69 15.85 -0.50 4.09
C CYS A 69 14.48 -0.44 3.42
N LEU A 70 13.54 -1.33 3.75
CA LEU A 70 12.17 -1.29 3.22
C LEU A 70 11.47 0.07 3.37
N PRO A 71 11.61 0.80 4.50
CA PRO A 71 11.00 2.13 4.64
C PRO A 71 11.50 3.17 3.64
N ASP A 72 12.67 2.94 3.03
CA ASP A 72 13.25 3.84 2.03
C ASP A 72 12.75 3.56 0.61
N VAL A 73 12.11 2.41 0.37
CA VAL A 73 11.46 2.10 -0.92
C VAL A 73 10.33 3.08 -1.17
N ARG A 74 10.39 3.78 -2.30
CA ARG A 74 9.48 4.86 -2.64
C ARG A 74 8.54 4.44 -3.76
N VAL A 75 7.29 4.84 -3.62
CA VAL A 75 6.34 4.82 -4.74
C VAL A 75 6.77 5.87 -5.77
N GLN A 76 6.90 5.45 -7.03
CA GLN A 76 7.17 6.29 -8.20
C GLN A 76 5.89 6.70 -8.92
N ALA A 77 4.90 5.80 -8.98
CA ALA A 77 3.60 6.08 -9.56
C ALA A 77 2.52 5.20 -8.94
N THR A 78 1.29 5.70 -8.94
CA THR A 78 0.09 4.95 -8.54
C THR A 78 -0.93 4.99 -9.66
N TRP A 79 -1.43 3.83 -10.05
CA TRP A 79 -2.43 3.65 -11.08
C TRP A 79 -3.71 3.09 -10.47
N VAL A 80 -4.86 3.66 -10.84
CA VAL A 80 -6.18 3.22 -10.39
C VAL A 80 -7.09 3.11 -11.61
N THR A 81 -7.63 1.92 -11.85
CA THR A 81 -8.58 1.67 -12.96
C THR A 81 -8.03 2.18 -14.31
N ARG A 82 -6.74 1.94 -14.56
CA ARG A 82 -5.99 2.38 -15.76
C ARG A 82 -5.70 3.89 -15.86
N CYS A 83 -6.07 4.69 -14.88
CA CYS A 83 -5.70 6.10 -14.82
C CYS A 83 -4.49 6.29 -13.90
N LEU A 84 -3.53 7.11 -14.35
CA LEU A 84 -2.45 7.58 -13.47
C LEU A 84 -3.06 8.51 -12.42
N ALA A 85 -3.10 8.03 -11.16
CA ALA A 85 -3.67 8.78 -10.05
C ALA A 85 -2.62 9.68 -9.38
N TRP A 86 -1.35 9.25 -9.40
CA TRP A 86 -0.24 9.99 -8.83
C TRP A 86 1.08 9.57 -9.48
N SER A 87 2.01 10.51 -9.59
CA SER A 87 3.41 10.24 -9.95
C SER A 87 4.35 11.14 -9.17
N ARG A 88 5.55 10.64 -8.88
CA ARG A 88 6.60 11.41 -8.26
C ARG A 88 7.15 12.42 -9.25
N SER A 89 7.16 13.70 -8.87
CA SER A 89 7.96 14.70 -9.57
C SER A 89 9.43 14.48 -9.21
N THR A 90 10.27 14.39 -10.23
CA THR A 90 11.74 14.35 -10.14
C THR A 90 12.29 15.55 -9.39
#